data_AF-A0A5E9AT25-F1
#
_entry.id   AF-A0A5E9AT25-F1
#
_cell.length_a   1.000
_cell.length_b   1.000
_cell.length_c   1.000
_cell.angle_alpha   90.00
_cell.angle_beta   90.00
_cell.angle_gamma   90.00
#
_symmetry.space_group_name_H-M   'P 1'
#
loop_
_entity.id
_entity.type
_entity.pdbx_description
1 polymer ?
#
loop_
_entity_poly.entity_id
_entity_poly.type
_entity_poly.pdbx_seq_one_letter_code
_entity_poly.pdbx_strand_id
1 'polypeptide(L)' 'MLVLAISSDSPNRLKLADVDEPSCNANEALVAVHSTSLNRGELRLLGIRPDGWIPGQDIV' A
#
# COMPACT_ATOMS: atom_id res chain seq x y z
N MET A 1 -11.74 0.01 -0.98
CA MET A 1 -10.86 -1.19 -1.03
C MET A 1 -10.13 -1.38 0.29
N LEU A 2 -9.83 -2.64 0.64
CA LEU A 2 -9.03 -2.99 1.82
C LEU A 2 -7.53 -2.85 1.50
N VAL A 3 -6.78 -2.16 2.37
CA VAL A 3 -5.34 -1.93 2.20
C VAL A 3 -4.56 -2.25 3.47
N LEU A 4 -3.27 -2.56 3.30
CA LEU A 4 -2.29 -2.50 4.39
C LEU A 4 -1.70 -1.09 4.41
N ALA A 5 -1.75 -0.39 5.53
CA ALA A 5 -1.22 0.97 5.66
C ALA A 5 -0.24 1.07 6.84
N ILE A 6 0.75 1.96 6.71
CA ILE A 6 1.60 2.34 7.84
C ILE A 6 0.78 3.14 8.84
N SER A 7 0.88 2.79 10.12
CA SER A 7 0.12 3.45 11.17
C SER A 7 0.81 3.38 12.52
N SER A 8 1.09 4.53 13.14
CA SER A 8 1.67 4.59 14.49
C SER A 8 0.74 4.09 15.60
N ASP A 9 -0.55 3.92 15.32
CA ASP A 9 -1.55 3.39 16.27
C ASP A 9 -1.49 1.87 16.47
N SER A 10 -0.62 1.16 15.75
CA SER A 10 -0.46 -0.29 15.80
C SER A 10 0.92 -0.70 16.34
N PRO A 11 1.02 -1.77 17.16
CA PRO A 11 2.30 -2.23 17.72
C PRO A 11 3.38 -2.57 16.68
N ASN A 12 2.96 -3.03 15.50
CA ASN A 12 3.87 -3.38 14.39
C ASN A 12 3.96 -2.29 13.31
N ARG A 13 3.43 -1.09 13.59
CA ARG A 13 3.32 0.04 12.67
C ARG A 13 2.51 -0.22 11.39
N LEU A 14 1.69 -1.27 11.38
CA LEU A 14 0.86 -1.67 10.24
C LEU A 14 -0.58 -1.86 10.68
N LYS A 15 -1.53 -1.45 9.83
CA LYS A 15 -2.95 -1.78 10.00
C LYS A 15 -3.61 -2.12 8.68
N LEU A 16 -4.64 -2.96 8.75
CA LEU A 16 -5.60 -3.08 7.67
C LEU A 16 -6.62 -1.94 7.80
N ALA A 17 -6.93 -1.27 6.70
CA ALA A 17 -7.88 -0.17 6.66
C ALA A 17 -8.71 -0.20 5.37
N ASP A 18 -9.96 0.24 5.46
CA ASP A 18 -10.78 0.54 4.29
C ASP A 18 -10.49 1.96 3.81
N VAL A 19 -10.27 2.10 2.50
CA VAL A 19 -10.07 3.37 1.80
C VAL A 19 -10.90 3.42 0.53
N ASP A 20 -11.09 4.60 -0.06
CA ASP A 20 -11.76 4.72 -1.35
C ASP A 20 -10.95 4.04 -2.47
N GLU A 21 -11.63 3.57 -3.51
CA GLU A 21 -10.95 3.07 -4.70
C GLU A 21 -10.25 4.21 -5.45
N PRO A 22 -9.01 4.01 -5.93
CA PRO A 22 -8.28 5.06 -6.63
C PRO A 22 -8.85 5.28 -8.04
N SER A 23 -8.84 6.54 -8.48
CA SER A 23 -9.21 6.93 -9.85
C SER A 23 -8.00 6.86 -10.78
N CYS A 24 -8.15 6.28 -11.96
CA CYS A 24 -7.12 6.28 -13.00
C CYS A 24 -7.30 7.43 -13.98
N ASN A 25 -6.18 8.02 -14.41
CA ASN A 25 -6.13 8.92 -15.56
C ASN A 25 -6.35 8.16 -16.89
N ALA A 26 -6.51 8.89 -18.00
CA ALA A 26 -6.81 8.31 -19.31
C ALA A 26 -5.78 7.29 -19.83
N ASN A 27 -4.55 7.34 -19.33
CA ASN A 27 -3.43 6.48 -19.70
C ASN A 27 -2.95 5.59 -18.54
N GLU A 28 -3.81 5.33 -17.55
CA GLU A 28 -3.54 4.47 -16.40
C GLU A 28 -4.56 3.32 -16.34
N ALA A 29 -4.21 2.25 -15.62
CA ALA A 29 -5.09 1.12 -15.40
C ALA A 29 -5.23 0.83 -13.91
N LEU A 30 -6.46 0.56 -13.46
CA LEU A 30 -6.71 0.08 -12.12
C LEU A 30 -6.55 -1.44 -12.09
N VAL A 31 -5.63 -1.92 -11.26
CA VAL A 31 -5.32 -3.35 -11.16
C VAL A 31 -5.96 -3.94 -9.91
N ALA A 32 -6.84 -4.92 -10.10
CA ALA A 32 -7.36 -5.73 -9.01
C ALA A 32 -6.29 -6.75 -8.55
N VAL A 33 -5.62 -6.44 -7.44
CA VAL A 33 -4.56 -7.29 -6.89
C VAL A 33 -5.15 -8.54 -6.21
N HIS A 34 -4.91 -9.71 -6.78
CA HIS A 34 -5.31 -11.00 -6.18
C HIS A 34 -4.29 -11.56 -5.19
N SER A 35 -3.02 -11.25 -5.39
CA SER A 35 -1.92 -11.71 -4.54
C SER A 35 -0.75 -10.74 -4.59
N THR A 36 -0.09 -10.55 -3.47
CA THR A 36 1.17 -9.80 -3.36
C THR A 36 2.19 -10.60 -2.56
N SER A 37 3.47 -10.36 -2.80
CA SER A 37 4.56 -10.98 -2.05
C SER A 37 5.35 -9.91 -1.31
N LEU A 38 5.91 -10.29 -0.16
CA LEU A 38 6.80 -9.42 0.58
C LEU A 38 8.24 -9.63 0.11
N ASN A 39 8.91 -8.51 -0.15
CA ASN A 39 10.33 -8.50 -0.50
C ASN A 39 11.09 -7.61 0.49
N ARG A 40 12.43 -7.70 0.46
CA ARG A 40 13.29 -6.90 1.37
C ARG A 40 13.12 -5.39 1.15
N GLY A 41 12.85 -4.96 -0.08
CA GLY A 41 12.60 -3.56 -0.41
C GLY A 41 11.36 -3.02 0.31
N GLU A 42 10.30 -3.83 0.38
CA GLU A 42 9.07 -3.48 1.09
C GLU A 42 9.33 -3.24 2.58
N LEU A 43 10.08 -4.14 3.24
CA LEU A 43 10.45 -3.97 4.64
C LEU A 43 11.23 -2.68 4.90
N ARG A 44 12.09 -2.28 3.96
CA ARG A 44 12.81 -1.01 4.04
C ARG A 44 11.87 0.18 3.90
N LEU A 45 10.93 0.14 2.95
CA LEU A 45 9.95 1.20 2.72
C LEU A 45 9.05 1.41 3.94
N LEU A 46 8.58 0.31 4.55
CA LEU A 46 7.78 0.35 5.79
C LEU A 46 8.49 1.06 6.96
N GLY A 47 9.82 1.01 7.01
CA GLY A 47 10.60 1.69 8.04
C GLY A 47 10.71 3.21 7.88
N ILE A 48 10.61 3.73 6.65
CA ILE A 48 10.95 5.13 6.32
C ILE A 48 9.77 5.97 5.84
N ARG A 49 8.68 5.33 5.39
CA ARG A 49 7.50 6.02 4.88
C ARG A 49 6.62 6.56 6.04
N PRO A 50 5.89 7.65 5.81
CA PRO A 50 5.07 8.27 6.84
C PRO A 50 3.80 7.45 7.12
N ASP A 51 3.14 7.77 8.24
CA ASP A 51 1.82 7.24 8.57
C ASP A 51 0.82 7.55 7.45
N GLY A 52 -0.06 6.58 7.19
CA GLY A 52 -1.03 6.62 6.09
C GLY A 52 -0.49 6.15 4.75
N TRP A 53 0.81 5.88 4.62
CA TRP A 53 1.36 5.34 3.37
C TRP A 53 0.86 3.92 3.11
N ILE A 54 0.43 3.67 1.86
CA ILE A 54 -0.07 2.38 1.37
C ILE A 54 0.96 1.79 0.41
N PRO A 55 1.45 0.55 0.63
CA PRO A 55 2.33 -0.15 -0.28
C PRO A 55 1.72 -0.36 -1.67
N GLY A 56 2.54 -0.15 -2.69
CA GLY A 56 2.23 -0.35 -4.10
C GLY A 56 3.35 0.22 -4.96
N GLN A 57 3.56 -0.35 -6.15
CA GLN A 57 4.47 0.21 -7.15
C GLN A 57 3.76 0.26 -8.51
N ASP A 58 4.15 1.24 -9.31
CA ASP A 58 3.70 1.34 -10.69
C ASP A 58 4.23 0.15 -11.50
N ILE A 59 3.39 -0.35 -12.40
CA ILE A 59 3.78 -1.36 -13.38
C ILE A 59 4.34 -0.60 -14.59
N VAL A 60 5.63 -0.79 -14.90
CA VAL A 60 6.31 -0.18 -16.05
C VAL A 60 6.35 -1.11 -17.26
#